data_AF-A0A4Q2YTL7-F1
#
_entry.id   AF-A0A4Q2YTL7-F1
#
_cell.length_a   1.000
_cell.length_b   1.000
_cell.length_c   1.000
_cell.angle_alpha   90.00
_cell.angle_beta   90.00
_cell.angle_gamma   90.00
#
_symmetry.space_group_name_H-M   'P 1'
#
loop_
_entity.id
_entity.type
_entity.pdbx_description
1 polymer ?
#
loop_
_entity_poly.entity_id
_entity_poly.type
_entity_poly.pdbx_seq_one_letter_code
_entity_poly.pdbx_strand_id
1 'polypeptide(L)'
;MYIHVVASPLASLTNGSFEQQEWGTLTGWKMSGNLSRSTGSAGASPGIYQIEFNDGNRVPNGKISQVVRTEPGQKYTLNFDAGVFSYVSGQQRIGVTINDLSTDGSTPYSTNYSETHTLSSSGGGVTSWVAGQVTFTAKGFFTELRFSDQSTTTVNIDLLLDHVRLQQTTFASTGIPVVASDAYSTPKNTPLVVTGAGVLANDMDPESNPLVAVKTGNGPLHGSITWSVAGPFTQGGFVYTPDTGFLGADSFSYYATDGIARSEPTTVTITTTPASNVAPFGTPDQFSADQDQVLEISSPGVLANDSDPNFDQLNALLVDGPGHGTVALRPGGGFSYTPQPGYTGPDSFSYRASDGEASSGVATVEIDVLLPSILRNGSFESGADPWQTGLRNVVRGGIYQPTDGARLLEFQSTDDRSGQLIYQSCETDPGQSYTLSFDIAVCSSSTSPHSMEVSMHHFLPGFDYLAGLTFSEPFGLASYGGVDAPPWMRKSFNFRAKASTTSFQLSHVSGLSPGDRIL
;
A
#
# COMPACT_ATOMS: atom_id res chain seq x y z
N MET A 1 -11.70 -26.77 -1.68
CA MET A 1 -13.18 -26.86 -1.79
C MET A 1 -13.52 -26.39 -3.20
N TYR A 2 -13.59 -27.32 -4.17
CA TYR A 2 -13.90 -26.95 -5.56
C TYR A 2 -15.40 -26.71 -5.67
N ILE A 3 -15.81 -25.45 -5.88
CA ILE A 3 -17.18 -25.13 -6.24
C ILE A 3 -17.39 -25.67 -7.65
N HIS A 4 -18.13 -26.76 -7.78
CA HIS A 4 -18.59 -27.26 -9.07
C HIS A 4 -19.57 -26.22 -9.64
N VAL A 5 -19.09 -25.33 -10.51
CA VAL A 5 -20.00 -24.63 -11.42
C VAL A 5 -20.60 -25.70 -12.33
N VAL A 6 -21.92 -25.86 -12.26
CA VAL A 6 -22.70 -26.72 -13.16
C VAL A 6 -22.72 -26.04 -14.52
N ALA A 7 -21.62 -26.17 -15.26
CA ALA A 7 -21.57 -25.79 -16.67
C ALA A 7 -22.10 -26.95 -17.51
N SER A 8 -22.84 -26.64 -18.57
CA SER A 8 -23.24 -27.61 -19.59
C SER A 8 -21.99 -28.34 -20.17
N PRO A 9 -22.15 -29.52 -20.82
CA PRO A 9 -21.09 -30.12 -21.63
C PRO A 9 -20.50 -29.10 -22.63
N LEU A 10 -19.35 -29.42 -23.26
CA LEU A 10 -18.74 -28.61 -24.33
C LEU A 10 -19.81 -28.00 -25.25
N ALA A 11 -19.78 -26.67 -25.39
CA ALA A 11 -20.88 -25.83 -25.84
C ALA A 11 -21.65 -26.35 -27.07
N SER A 12 -22.69 -27.13 -26.81
CA SER A 12 -23.84 -27.28 -27.70
C SER A 12 -25.09 -26.92 -26.92
N LEU A 13 -25.46 -25.63 -26.91
CA LEU A 13 -26.84 -25.29 -26.57
C LEU A 13 -27.68 -25.66 -27.79
N THR A 14 -28.29 -26.85 -27.76
CA THR A 14 -29.26 -27.27 -28.77
C THR A 14 -30.57 -26.49 -28.58
N ASN A 15 -31.36 -26.40 -29.66
CA ASN A 15 -32.67 -25.76 -29.61
C ASN A 15 -33.49 -26.30 -28.41
N GLY A 16 -34.05 -25.40 -27.60
CA GLY A 16 -34.81 -25.78 -26.41
C GLY A 16 -34.14 -25.55 -25.05
N SER A 17 -33.30 -24.52 -24.94
CA SER A 17 -32.72 -24.04 -23.67
C SER A 17 -33.74 -23.77 -22.56
N PHE A 18 -35.02 -23.57 -22.90
CA PHE A 18 -36.11 -23.34 -21.96
C PHE A 18 -37.07 -24.54 -21.81
N GLU A 19 -36.74 -25.69 -22.41
CA GLU A 19 -37.70 -26.78 -22.68
C GLU A 19 -37.59 -27.97 -21.73
N GLN A 20 -36.51 -28.11 -20.95
CA GLN A 20 -36.33 -29.22 -20.02
C GLN A 20 -37.09 -29.06 -18.69
N GLN A 21 -37.38 -30.22 -18.10
CA GLN A 21 -38.58 -30.56 -17.30
C GLN A 21 -38.47 -30.20 -15.82
N GLU A 22 -39.24 -29.19 -15.41
CA GLU A 22 -40.05 -29.08 -14.17
C GLU A 22 -40.58 -27.63 -14.09
N TRP A 23 -41.82 -27.44 -13.62
CA TRP A 23 -42.42 -26.11 -13.47
C TRP A 23 -41.52 -25.22 -12.58
N GLY A 24 -40.97 -24.14 -13.15
CA GLY A 24 -40.19 -23.14 -12.42
C GLY A 24 -38.66 -23.30 -12.44
N THR A 25 -38.12 -24.35 -13.07
CA THR A 25 -36.65 -24.54 -13.14
C THR A 25 -36.19 -24.54 -14.60
N LEU A 26 -35.38 -23.55 -14.98
CA LEU A 26 -34.63 -23.61 -16.24
C LEU A 26 -33.29 -24.30 -15.99
N THR A 27 -33.09 -25.51 -16.50
CA THR A 27 -31.83 -26.21 -16.32
C THR A 27 -30.68 -25.39 -16.94
N GLY A 28 -29.67 -25.03 -16.13
CA GLY A 28 -28.48 -24.30 -16.56
C GLY A 28 -28.62 -22.78 -16.66
N TRP A 29 -29.82 -22.21 -16.58
CA TRP A 29 -30.02 -20.76 -16.59
C TRP A 29 -30.26 -20.20 -15.20
N LYS A 30 -29.59 -19.08 -14.90
CA LYS A 30 -29.81 -18.24 -13.73
C LYS A 30 -30.72 -17.08 -14.13
N MET A 31 -31.80 -16.91 -13.38
CA MET A 31 -32.79 -15.87 -13.57
C MET A 31 -32.76 -14.90 -12.40
N SER A 32 -32.93 -13.60 -12.65
CA SER A 32 -33.08 -12.58 -11.61
C SER A 32 -33.90 -11.39 -12.11
N GLY A 33 -34.61 -10.72 -11.21
CA GLY A 33 -35.51 -9.63 -11.58
C GLY A 33 -36.88 -10.15 -12.05
N ASN A 34 -37.63 -9.26 -12.69
CA ASN A 34 -38.94 -9.57 -13.25
C ASN A 34 -38.74 -10.32 -14.54
N LEU A 35 -39.04 -11.61 -14.55
CA LEU A 35 -39.15 -12.40 -15.76
C LEU A 35 -40.01 -13.62 -15.46
N SER A 36 -40.71 -14.10 -16.46
CA SER A 36 -41.50 -15.32 -16.38
C SER A 36 -41.19 -16.22 -17.57
N ARG A 37 -41.45 -17.51 -17.37
CA ARG A 37 -41.46 -18.51 -18.45
C ARG A 37 -42.91 -18.69 -18.83
N SER A 38 -43.24 -18.51 -20.11
CA SER A 38 -44.60 -18.65 -20.60
C SER A 38 -44.68 -19.67 -21.73
N THR A 39 -45.87 -20.21 -21.92
CA THR A 39 -46.25 -20.98 -23.12
C THR A 39 -46.97 -20.00 -24.05
N GLY A 40 -46.20 -19.18 -24.77
CA GLY A 40 -46.71 -18.04 -25.53
C GLY A 40 -47.18 -18.35 -26.95
N SER A 41 -48.22 -17.64 -27.38
CA SER A 41 -49.07 -17.82 -28.56
C SER A 41 -48.40 -17.71 -29.94
N ALA A 42 -48.84 -18.58 -30.86
CA ALA A 42 -48.58 -18.66 -32.32
C ALA A 42 -47.67 -17.56 -32.92
N GLY A 43 -46.42 -17.93 -33.25
CA GLY A 43 -45.54 -17.08 -34.07
C GLY A 43 -44.05 -17.40 -34.00
N ALA A 44 -43.59 -18.05 -32.92
CA ALA A 44 -42.25 -18.63 -32.85
C ALA A 44 -42.37 -20.15 -33.00
N SER A 45 -41.51 -20.78 -33.81
CA SER A 45 -41.35 -22.23 -33.75
C SER A 45 -39.98 -22.65 -34.27
N PRO A 46 -39.31 -23.67 -33.66
CA PRO A 46 -39.85 -24.62 -32.68
C PRO A 46 -39.27 -24.54 -31.25
N GLY A 47 -40.17 -24.49 -30.26
CA GLY A 47 -40.02 -24.56 -28.79
C GLY A 47 -41.43 -24.47 -28.15
N ILE A 48 -41.66 -24.95 -26.92
CA ILE A 48 -42.94 -24.81 -26.17
C ILE A 48 -42.89 -23.58 -25.25
N TYR A 49 -41.70 -23.16 -24.83
CA TYR A 49 -41.50 -22.16 -23.79
C TYR A 49 -40.61 -21.00 -24.25
N GLN A 50 -41.06 -19.79 -23.96
CA GLN A 50 -40.32 -18.54 -24.15
C GLN A 50 -40.08 -17.84 -22.80
N ILE A 51 -39.17 -16.86 -22.80
CA ILE A 51 -38.95 -15.97 -21.65
C ILE A 51 -39.60 -14.62 -21.92
N GLU A 52 -40.35 -14.14 -20.93
CA GLU A 52 -40.97 -12.82 -20.93
C GLU A 52 -40.31 -11.98 -19.85
N PHE A 53 -39.76 -10.83 -20.22
CA PHE A 53 -38.98 -9.99 -19.29
C PHE A 53 -39.81 -9.00 -18.48
N ASN A 54 -41.08 -8.81 -18.84
CA ASN A 54 -41.92 -7.76 -18.26
C ASN A 54 -43.41 -8.14 -18.22
N ASP A 55 -43.67 -9.45 -18.20
CA ASP A 55 -45.01 -10.04 -18.03
C ASP A 55 -45.83 -9.33 -16.95
N GLY A 56 -47.07 -8.97 -17.30
CA GLY A 56 -47.99 -8.25 -16.43
C GLY A 56 -47.60 -6.79 -16.18
N ASN A 57 -46.91 -6.15 -17.12
CA ASN A 57 -46.46 -4.75 -17.05
C ASN A 57 -45.48 -4.45 -15.91
N ARG A 58 -44.67 -5.44 -15.49
CA ARG A 58 -43.70 -5.30 -14.40
C ARG A 58 -42.50 -4.45 -14.81
N VAL A 59 -41.80 -3.90 -13.83
CA VAL A 59 -40.61 -3.04 -14.04
C VAL A 59 -39.55 -3.77 -14.89
N PRO A 60 -38.97 -3.15 -15.94
CA PRO A 60 -37.96 -3.78 -16.81
C PRO A 60 -36.64 -3.95 -16.05
N ASN A 61 -36.44 -5.12 -15.46
CA ASN A 61 -35.19 -5.45 -14.76
C ASN A 61 -34.83 -6.94 -14.85
N GLY A 62 -35.54 -7.70 -15.69
CA GLY A 62 -35.30 -9.12 -15.89
C GLY A 62 -33.93 -9.39 -16.47
N LYS A 63 -33.25 -10.40 -15.95
CA LYS A 63 -31.96 -10.88 -16.43
C LYS A 63 -31.94 -12.39 -16.42
N ILE A 64 -31.40 -12.96 -17.48
CA ILE A 64 -31.21 -14.38 -17.61
C ILE A 64 -29.80 -14.65 -18.13
N SER A 65 -29.06 -15.54 -17.46
CA SER A 65 -27.71 -15.90 -17.89
C SER A 65 -27.41 -17.38 -17.74
N GLN A 66 -26.48 -17.90 -18.54
CA GLN A 66 -25.98 -19.26 -18.45
C GLN A 66 -24.47 -19.27 -18.66
N VAL A 67 -23.79 -20.06 -17.85
CA VAL A 67 -22.36 -20.34 -18.03
C VAL A 67 -22.21 -21.63 -18.83
N VAL A 68 -21.53 -21.54 -19.95
CA VAL A 68 -21.23 -22.66 -20.84
C VAL A 68 -19.74 -22.98 -20.83
N ARG A 69 -19.39 -24.26 -21.06
CA ARG A 69 -18.01 -24.66 -21.31
C ARG A 69 -17.59 -24.35 -22.74
N THR A 70 -16.48 -23.65 -22.90
CA THR A 70 -15.89 -23.25 -24.18
C THR A 70 -14.43 -23.70 -24.27
N GLU A 71 -13.83 -23.59 -25.45
CA GLU A 71 -12.41 -23.87 -25.67
C GLU A 71 -11.67 -22.58 -26.01
N PRO A 72 -10.56 -22.24 -25.32
CA PRO A 72 -9.77 -21.07 -25.67
C PRO A 72 -9.32 -21.09 -27.14
N GLY A 73 -9.48 -19.97 -27.83
CA GLY A 73 -9.16 -19.83 -29.26
C GLY A 73 -10.29 -20.27 -30.20
N GLN A 74 -11.28 -21.03 -29.72
CA GLN A 74 -12.38 -21.51 -30.54
C GLN A 74 -13.44 -20.43 -30.78
N LYS A 75 -13.93 -20.37 -32.02
CA LYS A 75 -15.01 -19.48 -32.44
C LYS A 75 -16.38 -20.10 -32.24
N TYR A 76 -17.30 -19.32 -31.69
CA TYR A 76 -18.69 -19.71 -31.42
C TYR A 76 -19.66 -18.70 -32.01
N THR A 77 -20.83 -19.20 -32.41
CA THR A 77 -21.97 -18.39 -32.87
C THR A 77 -23.17 -18.60 -31.94
N LEU A 78 -23.58 -17.53 -31.29
CA LEU A 78 -24.81 -17.43 -30.51
C LEU A 78 -25.94 -16.95 -31.42
N ASN A 79 -26.97 -17.77 -31.58
CA ASN A 79 -28.22 -17.41 -32.26
C ASN A 79 -29.33 -17.30 -31.21
N PHE A 80 -30.24 -16.35 -31.38
CA PHE A 80 -31.41 -16.18 -30.52
C PHE A 80 -32.49 -15.41 -31.28
N ASP A 81 -33.76 -15.57 -30.89
CA ASP A 81 -34.86 -14.76 -31.42
C ASP A 81 -35.37 -13.85 -30.30
N ALA A 82 -35.40 -12.54 -30.55
CA ALA A 82 -35.95 -11.55 -29.63
C ALA A 82 -37.28 -11.06 -30.16
N GLY A 83 -38.29 -10.99 -29.30
CA GLY A 83 -39.66 -10.69 -29.69
C GLY A 83 -40.25 -9.51 -28.93
N VAL A 84 -41.25 -8.86 -29.52
CA VAL A 84 -42.09 -7.87 -28.84
C VAL A 84 -43.56 -8.23 -29.05
N PHE A 85 -44.28 -8.48 -27.96
CA PHE A 85 -45.73 -8.62 -27.95
C PHE A 85 -46.34 -7.31 -27.45
N SER A 86 -47.22 -6.67 -28.22
CA SER A 86 -47.77 -5.38 -27.77
C SER A 86 -49.16 -5.07 -28.28
N TYR A 87 -49.95 -4.41 -27.44
CA TYR A 87 -51.22 -3.77 -27.84
C TYR A 87 -51.05 -2.31 -28.25
N VAL A 88 -49.89 -1.70 -28.00
CA VAL A 88 -49.58 -0.30 -28.29
C VAL A 88 -48.35 -0.17 -29.18
N SER A 89 -48.19 0.95 -29.88
CA SER A 89 -46.93 1.21 -30.58
C SER A 89 -45.83 1.54 -29.57
N GLY A 90 -44.65 0.93 -29.70
CA GLY A 90 -43.58 1.16 -28.74
C GLY A 90 -42.29 0.42 -29.09
N GLN A 91 -41.25 0.70 -28.30
CA GLN A 91 -39.96 0.04 -28.40
C GLN A 91 -39.66 -0.77 -27.14
N GLN A 92 -39.01 -1.91 -27.34
CA GLN A 92 -38.38 -2.71 -26.28
C GLN A 92 -36.88 -2.84 -26.59
N ARG A 93 -36.08 -3.13 -25.57
CA ARG A 93 -34.62 -3.21 -25.68
C ARG A 93 -34.10 -4.43 -24.94
N ILE A 94 -33.40 -5.29 -25.65
CA ILE A 94 -32.71 -6.44 -25.07
C ILE A 94 -31.20 -6.18 -25.07
N GLY A 95 -30.61 -6.16 -23.88
CA GLY A 95 -29.16 -6.18 -23.71
C GLY A 95 -28.63 -7.59 -23.85
N VAL A 96 -27.59 -7.78 -24.64
CA VAL A 96 -26.89 -9.06 -24.84
C VAL A 96 -25.44 -8.87 -24.45
N THR A 97 -24.95 -9.66 -23.50
CA THR A 97 -23.57 -9.61 -23.02
C THR A 97 -22.96 -11.00 -23.01
N ILE A 98 -21.74 -11.13 -23.51
CA ILE A 98 -20.96 -12.37 -23.54
C ILE A 98 -19.62 -12.11 -22.84
N ASN A 99 -19.38 -12.80 -21.73
CA ASN A 99 -18.17 -12.64 -20.92
C ASN A 99 -17.39 -13.94 -20.82
N ASP A 100 -16.07 -13.89 -20.92
CA ASP A 100 -15.20 -14.98 -20.48
C ASP A 100 -15.01 -14.93 -18.97
N LEU A 101 -15.09 -16.09 -18.34
CA LEU A 101 -14.99 -16.27 -16.90
C LEU A 101 -13.72 -17.01 -16.53
N SER A 102 -13.26 -16.78 -15.31
CA SER A 102 -12.16 -17.49 -14.64
C SER A 102 -12.26 -19.02 -14.76
N THR A 103 -11.17 -19.72 -14.46
CA THR A 103 -11.09 -21.19 -14.58
C THR A 103 -12.07 -21.97 -13.71
N ASP A 104 -12.64 -21.34 -12.69
CA ASP A 104 -13.71 -21.87 -11.86
C ASP A 104 -15.12 -21.46 -12.35
N GLY A 105 -15.21 -20.68 -13.43
CA GLY A 105 -16.46 -20.19 -14.03
C GLY A 105 -17.20 -19.15 -13.18
N SER A 106 -16.53 -18.46 -12.25
CA SER A 106 -17.19 -17.56 -11.28
C SER A 106 -17.06 -16.07 -11.61
N THR A 107 -15.91 -15.64 -12.13
CA THR A 107 -15.52 -14.22 -12.19
C THR A 107 -15.23 -13.81 -13.62
N PRO A 108 -15.95 -12.83 -14.19
CA PRO A 108 -15.65 -12.28 -15.50
C PRO A 108 -14.27 -11.62 -15.55
N TYR A 109 -13.46 -11.93 -16.56
CA TYR A 109 -12.18 -11.24 -16.82
C TYR A 109 -12.09 -10.62 -18.21
N SER A 110 -12.98 -10.98 -19.13
CA SER A 110 -13.06 -10.38 -20.47
C SER A 110 -14.50 -10.32 -20.96
N THR A 111 -14.83 -9.30 -21.75
CA THR A 111 -16.12 -9.18 -22.44
C THR A 111 -15.86 -9.33 -23.94
N ASN A 112 -16.45 -10.36 -24.55
CA ASN A 112 -16.38 -10.59 -25.99
C ASN A 112 -17.40 -9.77 -26.76
N TYR A 113 -18.56 -9.53 -26.16
CA TYR A 113 -19.66 -8.80 -26.79
C TYR A 113 -20.53 -8.14 -25.72
N SER A 114 -20.99 -6.93 -25.98
CA SER A 114 -21.97 -6.24 -25.13
C SER A 114 -22.69 -5.16 -25.92
N GLU A 115 -23.92 -5.43 -26.34
CA GLU A 115 -24.74 -4.46 -27.07
C GLU A 115 -26.21 -4.51 -26.64
N THR A 116 -26.93 -3.45 -26.99
CA THR A 116 -28.38 -3.31 -26.76
C THR A 116 -29.10 -3.34 -28.11
N HIS A 117 -29.95 -4.33 -28.31
CA HIS A 117 -30.78 -4.44 -29.51
C HIS A 117 -32.15 -3.82 -29.25
N THR A 118 -32.57 -2.89 -30.10
CA THR A 118 -33.89 -2.23 -30.01
C THR A 118 -34.87 -2.90 -30.96
N LEU A 119 -36.03 -3.30 -30.44
CA LEU A 119 -37.14 -3.88 -31.18
C LEU A 119 -38.31 -2.91 -31.18
N SER A 120 -39.04 -2.82 -32.29
CA SER A 120 -40.20 -1.94 -32.43
C SER A 120 -41.47 -2.75 -32.70
N SER A 121 -42.59 -2.33 -32.14
CA SER A 121 -43.92 -2.88 -32.41
C SER A 121 -44.90 -1.78 -32.85
N SER A 122 -45.81 -2.13 -33.75
CA SER A 122 -46.93 -1.29 -34.17
C SER A 122 -48.17 -1.41 -33.27
N GLY A 123 -48.15 -2.30 -32.27
CA GLY A 123 -49.30 -2.63 -31.43
C GLY A 123 -50.29 -3.60 -32.10
N GLY A 124 -51.49 -3.74 -31.50
CA GLY A 124 -52.57 -4.58 -32.05
C GLY A 124 -52.64 -6.02 -31.53
N GLY A 125 -51.89 -6.37 -30.48
CA GLY A 125 -51.94 -7.70 -29.86
C GLY A 125 -51.22 -8.77 -30.68
N VAL A 126 -50.18 -8.38 -31.43
CA VAL A 126 -49.39 -9.27 -32.29
C VAL A 126 -47.94 -9.32 -31.79
N THR A 127 -47.32 -10.50 -31.88
CA THR A 127 -45.90 -10.69 -31.60
C THR A 127 -45.07 -10.46 -32.87
N SER A 128 -44.04 -9.64 -32.77
CA SER A 128 -43.03 -9.46 -33.83
C SER A 128 -41.68 -10.00 -33.35
N TRP A 129 -41.06 -10.89 -34.13
CA TRP A 129 -39.78 -11.52 -33.82
C TRP A 129 -38.66 -11.00 -34.72
N VAL A 130 -37.47 -10.83 -34.14
CA VAL A 130 -36.23 -10.46 -34.83
C VAL A 130 -35.15 -11.45 -34.44
N ALA A 131 -34.58 -12.13 -35.44
CA ALA A 131 -33.45 -13.02 -35.24
C ALA A 131 -32.18 -12.22 -34.95
N GLY A 132 -31.49 -12.62 -33.88
CA GLY A 132 -30.20 -12.13 -33.46
C GLY A 132 -29.09 -13.18 -33.64
N GLN A 133 -27.92 -12.71 -34.07
CA GLN A 133 -26.73 -13.55 -34.20
C GLN A 133 -25.50 -12.79 -33.73
N VAL A 134 -24.72 -13.40 -32.85
CA VAL A 134 -23.46 -12.87 -32.33
C VAL A 134 -22.38 -13.93 -32.50
N THR A 135 -21.20 -13.51 -32.94
CA THR A 135 -20.04 -14.40 -33.09
C THR A 135 -18.91 -13.91 -32.21
N PHE A 136 -18.27 -14.83 -31.48
CA PHE A 136 -17.15 -14.52 -30.60
C PHE A 136 -16.09 -15.62 -30.61
N THR A 137 -14.86 -15.27 -30.27
CA THR A 137 -13.79 -16.23 -29.99
C THR A 137 -13.67 -16.38 -28.48
N ALA A 138 -13.89 -17.58 -27.97
CA ALA A 138 -13.76 -17.82 -26.54
C ALA A 138 -12.31 -17.64 -26.12
N LYS A 139 -12.13 -16.88 -25.04
CA LYS A 139 -10.84 -16.69 -24.39
C LYS A 139 -10.71 -17.61 -23.20
N GLY A 140 -11.70 -18.42 -22.86
CA GLY A 140 -11.66 -19.17 -21.61
C GLY A 140 -12.23 -20.55 -21.77
N PHE A 141 -12.18 -21.29 -20.67
CA PHE A 141 -12.91 -22.55 -20.57
C PHE A 141 -14.39 -22.35 -20.24
N PHE A 142 -14.75 -21.14 -19.80
CA PHE A 142 -16.09 -20.79 -19.40
C PHE A 142 -16.48 -19.44 -19.98
N THR A 143 -17.67 -19.39 -20.56
CA THR A 143 -18.27 -18.17 -21.09
C THR A 143 -19.66 -17.99 -20.49
N GLU A 144 -19.96 -16.81 -19.95
CA GLU A 144 -21.32 -16.41 -19.57
C GLU A 144 -22.02 -15.79 -20.77
N LEU A 145 -23.18 -16.34 -21.12
CA LEU A 145 -24.15 -15.72 -22.02
C LEU A 145 -25.21 -15.04 -21.16
N ARG A 146 -25.45 -13.74 -21.36
CA ARG A 146 -26.42 -12.97 -20.58
C ARG A 146 -27.34 -12.17 -21.49
N PHE A 147 -28.63 -12.23 -21.17
CA PHE A 147 -29.66 -11.38 -21.74
C PHE A 147 -30.30 -10.56 -20.61
N SER A 148 -30.60 -9.29 -20.88
CA SER A 148 -31.22 -8.40 -19.89
C SER A 148 -32.25 -7.50 -20.54
N ASP A 149 -33.35 -7.25 -19.82
CA ASP A 149 -34.29 -6.21 -20.17
C ASP A 149 -33.65 -4.83 -19.93
N GLN A 150 -33.63 -4.01 -20.97
CA GLN A 150 -33.17 -2.63 -20.94
C GLN A 150 -34.24 -1.67 -21.45
N SER A 151 -35.49 -2.12 -21.52
CA SER A 151 -36.63 -1.33 -21.92
C SER A 151 -36.95 -0.25 -20.89
N THR A 152 -37.66 0.78 -21.35
CA THR A 152 -38.13 1.88 -20.51
C THR A 152 -39.65 1.96 -20.42
N THR A 153 -40.37 1.13 -21.18
CA THR A 153 -41.83 1.08 -21.22
C THR A 153 -42.29 -0.33 -20.85
N THR A 154 -43.36 -0.42 -20.07
CA THR A 154 -43.90 -1.69 -19.57
C THR A 154 -45.39 -1.86 -19.82
N VAL A 155 -46.11 -0.81 -20.21
CA VAL A 155 -47.58 -0.85 -20.25
C VAL A 155 -48.05 -1.42 -21.59
N ASN A 156 -48.66 -2.60 -21.55
CA ASN A 156 -49.21 -3.33 -22.69
C ASN A 156 -48.18 -3.65 -23.78
N ILE A 157 -46.93 -3.85 -23.38
CA ILE A 157 -45.82 -4.19 -24.26
C ILE A 157 -44.85 -5.11 -23.53
N ASP A 158 -44.62 -6.29 -24.08
CA ASP A 158 -43.79 -7.33 -23.50
C ASP A 158 -42.58 -7.65 -24.39
N LEU A 159 -41.40 -7.81 -23.78
CA LEU A 159 -40.16 -8.26 -24.39
C LEU A 159 -40.02 -9.78 -24.21
N LEU A 160 -39.77 -10.46 -25.32
CA LEU A 160 -39.68 -11.91 -25.41
C LEU A 160 -38.29 -12.37 -25.86
N LEU A 161 -37.89 -13.57 -25.44
CA LEU A 161 -36.67 -14.25 -25.90
C LEU A 161 -36.93 -15.74 -26.11
N ASP A 162 -36.52 -16.26 -27.25
CA ASP A 162 -36.60 -17.67 -27.62
C ASP A 162 -35.40 -18.10 -28.51
N HIS A 163 -35.34 -19.37 -28.90
CA HIS A 163 -34.41 -19.95 -29.88
C HIS A 163 -32.92 -19.76 -29.58
N VAL A 164 -32.56 -19.60 -28.30
CA VAL A 164 -31.18 -19.42 -27.86
C VAL A 164 -30.35 -20.69 -28.08
N ARG A 165 -29.39 -20.61 -28.99
CA ARG A 165 -28.50 -21.69 -29.42
C ARG A 165 -27.07 -21.21 -29.53
N LEU A 166 -26.13 -22.03 -29.11
CA LEU A 166 -24.71 -21.77 -29.21
C LEU A 166 -24.09 -22.92 -30.02
N GLN A 167 -23.44 -22.54 -31.11
CA GLN A 167 -22.81 -23.49 -32.02
C GLN A 167 -21.32 -23.18 -32.10
N GLN A 168 -20.51 -24.20 -31.84
CA GLN A 168 -19.09 -24.17 -32.17
C GLN A 168 -18.92 -24.14 -33.69
N THR A 169 -18.06 -23.25 -34.20
CA THR A 169 -17.66 -23.30 -35.60
C THR A 169 -16.73 -24.51 -35.77
N THR A 170 -17.19 -25.55 -36.47
CA THR A 170 -16.35 -26.71 -36.78
C THR A 170 -15.54 -26.42 -38.04
N PHE A 171 -14.23 -26.64 -37.99
CA PHE A 171 -13.39 -26.64 -39.19
C PHE A 171 -13.21 -28.07 -39.69
N ALA A 172 -12.92 -28.22 -40.98
CA ALA A 172 -12.79 -29.52 -41.64
C ALA A 172 -11.46 -30.24 -41.36
N SER A 173 -10.52 -29.61 -40.63
CA SER A 173 -9.21 -30.16 -40.34
C SER A 173 -8.99 -30.34 -38.83
N THR A 174 -8.23 -31.37 -38.48
CA THR A 174 -7.95 -31.80 -37.10
C THR A 174 -6.45 -31.93 -36.86
N GLY A 175 -5.61 -31.20 -37.59
CA GLY A 175 -4.17 -31.20 -37.37
C GLY A 175 -3.89 -30.88 -35.91
N ILE A 176 -3.08 -31.72 -35.26
CA ILE A 176 -2.70 -31.46 -33.87
C ILE A 176 -1.55 -30.44 -33.92
N PRO A 177 -1.62 -29.34 -33.14
CA PRO A 177 -0.52 -28.40 -33.03
C PRO A 177 0.78 -29.10 -32.62
N VAL A 178 1.87 -28.75 -33.30
CA VAL A 178 3.21 -29.25 -33.00
C VAL A 178 3.92 -28.21 -32.16
N VAL A 179 4.33 -28.61 -30.96
CA VAL A 179 4.99 -27.73 -30.00
C VAL A 179 6.46 -28.09 -29.81
N ALA A 180 7.28 -27.08 -29.56
CA ALA A 180 8.67 -27.24 -29.16
C ALA A 180 8.90 -26.75 -27.72
N SER A 181 10.03 -27.09 -27.11
CA SER A 181 10.37 -26.56 -25.78
C SER A 181 11.06 -25.21 -25.90
N ASP A 182 10.76 -24.32 -24.95
CA ASP A 182 11.33 -22.98 -24.90
C ASP A 182 12.40 -22.84 -23.82
N ALA A 183 13.33 -21.94 -24.06
CA ALA A 183 14.35 -21.54 -23.10
C ALA A 183 14.46 -20.02 -23.03
N TYR A 184 14.36 -19.48 -21.82
CA TYR A 184 14.57 -18.06 -21.53
C TYR A 184 15.55 -17.89 -20.37
N SER A 185 16.02 -16.67 -20.17
CA SER A 185 16.87 -16.31 -19.03
C SER A 185 16.57 -14.92 -18.51
N THR A 186 16.77 -14.70 -17.23
CA THR A 186 16.67 -13.38 -16.60
C THR A 186 17.71 -13.22 -15.48
N PRO A 187 18.17 -12.01 -15.16
CA PRO A 187 18.96 -11.78 -13.95
C PRO A 187 18.16 -12.04 -12.67
N LYS A 188 18.86 -12.36 -11.56
CA LYS A 188 18.27 -12.45 -10.21
C LYS A 188 17.46 -11.17 -9.92
N ASN A 189 16.35 -11.32 -9.23
CA ASN A 189 15.47 -10.21 -8.83
C ASN A 189 14.92 -9.36 -10.00
N THR A 190 15.04 -9.82 -11.25
CA THR A 190 14.58 -9.08 -12.43
C THR A 190 13.45 -9.84 -13.12
N PRO A 191 12.23 -9.27 -13.21
CA PRO A 191 11.15 -9.89 -13.96
C PRO A 191 11.51 -10.05 -15.45
N LEU A 192 11.26 -11.22 -16.00
CA LEU A 192 11.33 -11.49 -17.42
C LEU A 192 9.98 -11.13 -18.07
N VAL A 193 9.99 -10.24 -19.05
CA VAL A 193 8.80 -9.87 -19.83
C VAL A 193 8.96 -10.38 -21.26
N VAL A 194 8.16 -11.39 -21.62
CA VAL A 194 8.08 -11.94 -22.98
C VAL A 194 6.79 -11.45 -23.62
N THR A 195 6.88 -10.89 -24.83
CA THR A 195 5.74 -10.32 -25.55
C THR A 195 5.50 -11.02 -26.90
N GLY A 196 4.37 -10.72 -27.53
CA GLY A 196 4.01 -11.30 -28.83
C GLY A 196 3.80 -12.81 -28.76
N ALA A 197 4.30 -13.52 -29.77
CA ALA A 197 4.17 -14.97 -29.90
C ALA A 197 4.88 -15.76 -28.78
N GLY A 198 5.83 -15.17 -28.04
CA GLY A 198 6.46 -15.78 -26.87
C GLY A 198 6.72 -17.29 -26.97
N VAL A 199 6.04 -18.08 -26.13
CA VAL A 199 6.16 -19.55 -26.12
C VAL A 199 5.62 -20.22 -27.39
N LEU A 200 4.74 -19.56 -28.14
CA LEU A 200 4.21 -20.06 -29.42
C LEU A 200 5.13 -19.71 -30.61
N ALA A 201 6.26 -19.02 -30.41
CA ALA A 201 7.07 -18.52 -31.51
C ALA A 201 7.74 -19.62 -32.36
N ASN A 202 7.97 -20.79 -31.77
CA ASN A 202 8.52 -22.00 -32.38
C ASN A 202 7.46 -23.10 -32.57
N ASP A 203 6.19 -22.80 -32.28
CA ASP A 203 5.08 -23.71 -32.42
C ASP A 203 4.37 -23.50 -33.75
N MET A 204 3.79 -24.58 -34.29
CA MET A 204 3.08 -24.50 -35.56
C MET A 204 1.88 -25.42 -35.58
N ASP A 205 0.80 -24.91 -36.14
CA ASP A 205 -0.33 -25.72 -36.57
C ASP A 205 -0.10 -26.21 -38.01
N PRO A 206 -0.32 -27.50 -38.35
CA PRO A 206 -0.12 -28.01 -39.71
C PRO A 206 -0.97 -27.29 -40.78
N GLU A 207 -2.10 -26.71 -40.40
CA GLU A 207 -2.97 -25.92 -41.27
C GLU A 207 -2.75 -24.41 -41.14
N SER A 208 -1.75 -24.00 -40.34
CA SER A 208 -1.45 -22.60 -40.03
C SER A 208 -2.61 -21.87 -39.35
N ASN A 209 -3.45 -22.59 -38.60
CA ASN A 209 -4.45 -21.98 -37.74
C ASN A 209 -3.76 -21.18 -36.61
N PRO A 210 -4.34 -20.04 -36.16
CA PRO A 210 -3.80 -19.29 -35.03
C PRO A 210 -3.77 -20.14 -33.76
N LEU A 211 -2.60 -20.19 -33.11
CA LEU A 211 -2.40 -20.92 -31.88
C LEU A 211 -2.63 -20.05 -30.64
N VAL A 212 -3.03 -20.73 -29.58
CA VAL A 212 -3.17 -20.22 -28.23
C VAL A 212 -2.43 -21.15 -27.27
N ALA A 213 -1.63 -20.59 -26.36
CA ALA A 213 -0.96 -21.35 -25.31
C ALA A 213 -1.81 -21.37 -24.03
N VAL A 214 -1.94 -22.54 -23.41
CA VAL A 214 -2.67 -22.73 -22.14
C VAL A 214 -1.73 -23.32 -21.10
N LYS A 215 -1.63 -22.65 -19.94
CA LYS A 215 -0.78 -23.12 -18.83
C LYS A 215 -1.28 -24.46 -18.30
N THR A 216 -0.36 -25.37 -18.01
CA THR A 216 -0.64 -26.62 -17.33
C THR A 216 0.25 -26.81 -16.11
N GLY A 217 -0.19 -27.69 -15.20
CA GLY A 217 0.51 -27.95 -13.94
C GLY A 217 0.45 -26.76 -12.96
N ASN A 218 1.29 -26.83 -11.93
CA ASN A 218 1.31 -25.85 -10.84
C ASN A 218 2.13 -24.58 -11.17
N GLY A 219 2.81 -24.56 -12.32
CA GLY A 219 3.73 -23.47 -12.69
C GLY A 219 5.14 -23.65 -12.10
N PRO A 220 5.92 -22.56 -12.07
CA PRO A 220 7.28 -22.57 -11.53
C PRO A 220 7.32 -22.81 -10.02
N LEU A 221 8.44 -23.35 -9.53
CA LEU A 221 8.66 -23.59 -8.10
C LEU A 221 9.32 -22.40 -7.40
N HIS A 222 10.09 -21.59 -8.14
CA HIS A 222 10.95 -20.53 -7.60
C HIS A 222 10.64 -19.16 -8.22
N GLY A 223 9.36 -18.96 -8.53
CA GLY A 223 8.84 -17.73 -9.08
C GLY A 223 7.39 -17.88 -9.47
N SER A 224 6.86 -16.84 -10.10
CA SER A 224 5.47 -16.79 -10.55
C SER A 224 5.37 -16.45 -12.03
N ILE A 225 4.36 -16.98 -12.70
CA ILE A 225 4.04 -16.70 -14.10
C ILE A 225 2.68 -16.02 -14.16
N THR A 226 2.63 -14.88 -14.83
CA THR A 226 1.38 -14.21 -15.23
C THR A 226 1.35 -14.13 -16.75
N TRP A 227 0.26 -14.59 -17.37
CA TRP A 227 0.07 -14.40 -18.81
C TRP A 227 -0.09 -12.91 -19.14
N SER A 228 0.37 -12.49 -20.32
CA SER A 228 0.25 -11.07 -20.75
C SER A 228 -1.20 -10.62 -20.97
N VAL A 229 -2.16 -11.55 -20.93
CA VAL A 229 -3.61 -11.29 -20.94
C VAL A 229 -4.25 -12.00 -19.75
N ALA A 230 -5.35 -11.44 -19.25
CA ALA A 230 -6.12 -12.08 -18.18
C ALA A 230 -6.76 -13.38 -18.69
N GLY A 231 -6.71 -14.43 -17.86
CA GLY A 231 -7.29 -15.74 -18.16
C GLY A 231 -6.27 -16.89 -18.10
N PRO A 232 -6.70 -18.14 -18.40
CA PRO A 232 -5.83 -19.32 -18.33
C PRO A 232 -4.88 -19.50 -19.53
N PHE A 233 -4.94 -18.62 -20.53
CA PHE A 233 -4.30 -18.75 -21.82
C PHE A 233 -3.64 -17.44 -22.26
N THR A 234 -2.81 -17.51 -23.30
CA THR A 234 -2.14 -16.35 -23.90
C THR A 234 -1.94 -16.55 -25.41
N GLN A 235 -1.65 -15.46 -26.12
CA GLN A 235 -1.09 -15.50 -27.49
C GLN A 235 0.44 -15.71 -27.48
N GLY A 236 0.97 -16.18 -26.36
CA GLY A 236 2.35 -16.60 -26.18
C GLY A 236 3.15 -15.75 -25.18
N GLY A 237 2.76 -14.49 -25.00
CA GLY A 237 3.40 -13.57 -24.05
C GLY A 237 3.12 -13.90 -22.58
N PHE A 238 4.13 -13.68 -21.73
CA PHE A 238 4.07 -13.89 -20.30
C PHE A 238 5.05 -12.98 -19.53
N VAL A 239 4.81 -12.84 -18.23
CA VAL A 239 5.74 -12.27 -17.27
C VAL A 239 6.13 -13.34 -16.26
N TYR A 240 7.42 -13.58 -16.12
CA TYR A 240 7.98 -14.40 -15.04
C TYR A 240 8.65 -13.49 -14.01
N THR A 241 8.25 -13.62 -12.75
CA THR A 241 8.88 -12.94 -11.62
C THR A 241 9.55 -13.99 -10.74
N PRO A 242 10.90 -14.06 -10.70
CA PRO A 242 11.59 -14.99 -9.82
C PRO A 242 11.37 -14.62 -8.35
N ASP A 243 11.44 -15.61 -7.46
CA ASP A 243 11.51 -15.35 -6.03
C ASP A 243 12.78 -14.56 -5.69
N THR A 244 12.70 -13.70 -4.68
CA THR A 244 13.82 -12.86 -4.26
C THR A 244 15.06 -13.71 -3.93
N GLY A 245 16.18 -13.41 -4.58
CA GLY A 245 17.46 -14.08 -4.40
C GLY A 245 17.60 -15.42 -5.13
N PHE A 246 16.58 -15.88 -5.87
CA PHE A 246 16.66 -17.15 -6.59
C PHE A 246 17.72 -17.13 -7.71
N LEU A 247 18.46 -18.23 -7.83
CA LEU A 247 19.44 -18.51 -8.87
C LEU A 247 19.29 -19.96 -9.33
N GLY A 248 19.36 -20.18 -10.65
CA GLY A 248 19.24 -21.51 -11.24
C GLY A 248 18.06 -21.64 -12.21
N ALA A 249 17.74 -22.88 -12.57
CA ALA A 249 16.66 -23.18 -13.52
C ALA A 249 15.32 -23.33 -12.80
N ASP A 250 14.29 -22.75 -13.39
CA ASP A 250 12.89 -22.92 -13.05
C ASP A 250 12.10 -23.30 -14.31
N SER A 251 10.89 -23.81 -14.17
CA SER A 251 10.14 -24.26 -15.34
C SER A 251 8.63 -24.23 -15.16
N PHE A 252 7.91 -24.10 -16.27
CA PHE A 252 6.48 -24.35 -16.32
C PHE A 252 6.12 -25.06 -17.62
N SER A 253 4.91 -25.60 -17.71
CA SER A 253 4.44 -26.30 -18.91
C SER A 253 3.20 -25.62 -19.50
N TYR A 254 3.05 -25.74 -20.81
CA TYR A 254 1.85 -25.35 -21.53
C TYR A 254 1.53 -26.37 -22.63
N TYR A 255 0.30 -26.36 -23.13
CA TYR A 255 -0.02 -26.95 -24.44
C TYR A 255 -0.49 -25.85 -25.39
N ALA A 256 -0.27 -26.06 -26.69
CA ALA A 256 -0.84 -25.21 -27.72
C ALA A 256 -2.17 -25.81 -28.22
N THR A 257 -3.11 -24.93 -28.54
CA THR A 257 -4.41 -25.29 -29.13
C THR A 257 -4.73 -24.32 -30.25
N ASP A 258 -5.26 -24.85 -31.36
CA ASP A 258 -5.83 -24.05 -32.46
C ASP A 258 -7.33 -23.77 -32.25
N GLY A 259 -7.87 -24.25 -31.13
CA GLY A 259 -9.29 -24.20 -30.78
C GLY A 259 -10.04 -25.49 -31.10
N ILE A 260 -9.43 -26.43 -31.83
CA ILE A 260 -10.01 -27.71 -32.25
C ILE A 260 -9.24 -28.86 -31.60
N ALA A 261 -7.92 -28.87 -31.76
CA ALA A 261 -7.01 -29.89 -31.28
C ALA A 261 -6.01 -29.29 -30.28
N ARG A 262 -5.51 -30.14 -29.39
CA ARG A 262 -4.53 -29.78 -28.36
C ARG A 262 -3.26 -30.58 -28.57
N SER A 263 -2.10 -29.91 -28.49
CA SER A 263 -0.81 -30.60 -28.44
C SER A 263 -0.64 -31.38 -27.14
N GLU A 264 0.37 -32.25 -27.10
CA GLU A 264 0.93 -32.68 -25.82
C GLU A 264 1.56 -31.49 -25.08
N PRO A 265 1.61 -31.49 -23.75
CA PRO A 265 2.29 -30.44 -23.00
C PRO A 265 3.79 -30.39 -23.32
N THR A 266 4.34 -29.18 -23.47
CA THR A 266 5.78 -28.90 -23.59
C THR A 266 6.26 -28.08 -22.39
N THR A 267 7.58 -28.01 -22.21
CA THR A 267 8.21 -27.32 -21.09
C THR A 267 8.87 -26.03 -21.54
N VAL A 268 8.69 -24.98 -20.74
CA VAL A 268 9.42 -23.73 -20.81
C VAL A 268 10.41 -23.71 -19.66
N THR A 269 11.70 -23.62 -19.96
CA THR A 269 12.77 -23.50 -18.97
C THR A 269 13.19 -22.04 -18.86
N ILE A 270 13.26 -21.52 -17.63
CA ILE A 270 13.76 -20.17 -17.36
C ILE A 270 14.99 -20.29 -16.47
N THR A 271 16.12 -19.75 -16.91
CA THR A 271 17.34 -19.71 -16.10
C THR A 271 17.51 -18.33 -15.47
N THR A 272 17.42 -18.28 -14.14
CA THR A 272 17.76 -17.08 -13.36
C THR A 272 19.26 -17.05 -13.13
N THR A 273 19.90 -16.01 -13.64
CA THR A 273 21.37 -15.83 -13.67
C THR A 273 21.79 -14.75 -12.67
N PRO A 274 23.05 -14.73 -12.20
CA PRO A 274 23.55 -13.62 -11.43
C PRO A 274 23.33 -12.30 -12.17
N ALA A 275 22.84 -11.28 -11.48
CA ALA A 275 22.81 -9.93 -12.04
C ALA A 275 24.25 -9.42 -12.17
N SER A 276 24.52 -8.60 -13.19
CA SER A 276 25.78 -7.86 -13.25
C SER A 276 25.90 -6.98 -12.01
N ASN A 277 27.03 -7.07 -11.32
CA ASN A 277 27.27 -6.26 -10.13
C ASN A 277 27.33 -4.78 -10.50
N VAL A 278 26.62 -3.96 -9.73
CA VAL A 278 26.64 -2.50 -9.79
C VAL A 278 27.11 -2.01 -8.44
N ALA A 279 28.21 -1.27 -8.42
CA ALA A 279 28.78 -0.76 -7.18
C ALA A 279 27.74 0.03 -6.35
N PRO A 280 27.82 -0.06 -5.02
CA PRO A 280 26.85 0.60 -4.15
C PRO A 280 26.98 2.13 -4.16
N PHE A 281 25.96 2.79 -3.61
CA PHE A 281 25.94 4.23 -3.36
C PHE A 281 26.14 4.50 -1.87
N GLY A 282 27.25 5.17 -1.55
CA GLY A 282 27.56 5.67 -0.21
C GLY A 282 27.08 7.11 -0.06
N THR A 283 26.43 7.44 1.06
CA THR A 283 25.88 8.77 1.37
C THR A 283 26.61 9.38 2.58
N PRO A 284 26.92 10.69 2.59
CA PRO A 284 27.56 11.31 3.75
C PRO A 284 26.72 11.25 5.03
N ASP A 285 27.41 11.16 6.16
CA ASP A 285 26.81 11.07 7.49
C ASP A 285 27.23 12.25 8.38
N GLN A 286 26.41 12.53 9.39
CA GLN A 286 26.71 13.55 10.41
C GLN A 286 26.43 13.01 11.81
N PHE A 287 27.39 13.19 12.71
CA PHE A 287 27.28 12.85 14.13
C PHE A 287 27.78 14.01 15.01
N SER A 288 27.54 13.91 16.31
CA SER A 288 28.13 14.78 17.32
C SER A 288 28.71 13.95 18.45
N ALA A 289 29.84 14.41 18.99
CA ALA A 289 30.53 13.80 20.13
C ALA A 289 30.79 14.84 21.21
N ASP A 290 30.77 14.41 22.47
CA ASP A 290 31.26 15.23 23.58
C ASP A 290 32.78 15.14 23.66
N GLN A 291 33.43 16.27 23.93
CA GLN A 291 34.85 16.36 24.22
C GLN A 291 35.22 15.39 25.35
N ASP A 292 36.36 14.71 25.17
CA ASP A 292 36.92 13.75 26.13
C ASP A 292 36.04 12.52 26.42
N GLN A 293 34.97 12.29 25.64
CA GLN A 293 34.08 11.14 25.75
C GLN A 293 34.11 10.28 24.48
N VAL A 294 33.97 8.96 24.64
CA VAL A 294 33.88 8.03 23.51
C VAL A 294 32.46 8.05 22.97
N LEU A 295 32.31 8.35 21.68
CA LEU A 295 31.06 8.16 20.95
C LEU A 295 30.98 6.70 20.47
N GLU A 296 29.91 5.99 20.81
CA GLU A 296 29.63 4.63 20.34
C GLU A 296 28.37 4.60 19.46
N ILE A 297 28.52 4.16 18.22
CA ILE A 297 27.43 3.98 17.26
C ILE A 297 27.30 2.48 16.92
N SER A 298 26.05 1.99 17.03
CA SER A 298 25.69 0.61 16.68
C SER A 298 25.38 0.45 15.18
N SER A 299 25.44 -0.78 14.68
CA SER A 299 25.04 -1.14 13.31
C SER A 299 23.57 -0.74 13.05
N PRO A 300 23.20 -0.25 11.85
CA PRO A 300 24.02 -0.14 10.64
C PRO A 300 24.96 1.08 10.60
N GLY A 301 24.91 1.98 11.60
CA GLY A 301 25.79 3.14 11.71
C GLY A 301 25.87 3.94 10.41
N VAL A 302 27.07 4.06 9.83
CA VAL A 302 27.29 4.80 8.57
C VAL A 302 26.58 4.16 7.38
N LEU A 303 26.27 2.86 7.41
CA LEU A 303 25.55 2.19 6.32
C LEU A 303 24.03 2.42 6.36
N ALA A 304 23.50 3.19 7.31
CA ALA A 304 22.06 3.35 7.52
C ALA A 304 21.35 4.03 6.34
N ASN A 305 22.07 4.89 5.61
CA ASN A 305 21.61 5.69 4.47
C ASN A 305 22.24 5.24 3.13
N ASP A 306 22.99 4.13 3.16
CA ASP A 306 23.64 3.56 1.98
C ASP A 306 22.73 2.57 1.26
N SER A 307 22.97 2.37 -0.03
CA SER A 307 22.15 1.48 -0.86
C SER A 307 22.95 0.75 -1.92
N ASP A 308 22.50 -0.45 -2.26
CA ASP A 308 23.04 -1.24 -3.35
C ASP A 308 21.97 -1.48 -4.43
N PRO A 309 22.23 -1.18 -5.72
CA PRO A 309 21.23 -1.38 -6.78
C PRO A 309 20.84 -2.84 -7.01
N ASN A 310 21.69 -3.79 -6.64
CA ASN A 310 21.43 -5.22 -6.72
C ASN A 310 20.84 -5.79 -5.42
N PHE A 311 20.67 -4.94 -4.40
CA PHE A 311 20.25 -5.28 -3.04
C PHE A 311 21.20 -6.23 -2.32
N ASP A 312 22.48 -6.19 -2.68
CA ASP A 312 23.51 -6.99 -2.03
C ASP A 312 23.89 -6.41 -0.66
N GLN A 313 24.40 -7.27 0.25
CA GLN A 313 24.71 -6.86 1.62
C GLN A 313 25.94 -5.95 1.65
N LEU A 314 25.82 -4.81 2.34
CA LEU A 314 26.89 -3.83 2.44
C LEU A 314 27.80 -4.04 3.65
N ASN A 315 29.09 -3.74 3.46
CA ASN A 315 30.10 -3.57 4.49
C ASN A 315 30.75 -2.19 4.38
N ALA A 316 31.08 -1.58 5.51
CA ALA A 316 31.81 -0.32 5.58
C ALA A 316 33.32 -0.57 5.62
N LEU A 317 34.05 0.14 4.77
CA LEU A 317 35.51 0.09 4.66
C LEU A 317 36.07 1.48 4.96
N LEU A 318 36.87 1.60 6.03
CA LEU A 318 37.52 2.87 6.38
C LEU A 318 38.54 3.24 5.29
N VAL A 319 38.46 4.48 4.81
CA VAL A 319 39.40 5.04 3.81
C VAL A 319 40.46 5.86 4.52
N ASP A 320 40.05 6.96 5.17
CA ASP A 320 40.93 7.82 5.95
C ASP A 320 40.31 8.10 7.32
N GLY A 321 41.14 8.10 8.35
CA GLY A 321 40.73 8.39 9.73
C GLY A 321 40.57 9.89 10.02
N PRO A 322 40.03 10.23 11.20
CA PRO A 322 39.87 11.60 11.65
C PRO A 322 41.20 12.31 11.94
N GLY A 323 41.19 13.65 11.86
CA GLY A 323 42.36 14.48 12.12
C GLY A 323 42.53 14.85 13.59
N HIS A 324 41.43 14.85 14.37
CA HIS A 324 41.41 15.28 15.77
C HIS A 324 40.78 14.24 16.70
N GLY A 325 40.92 12.96 16.36
CA GLY A 325 40.44 11.83 17.15
C GLY A 325 40.94 10.50 16.59
N THR A 326 40.35 9.40 17.07
CA THR A 326 40.57 8.06 16.52
C THR A 326 39.25 7.36 16.30
N VAL A 327 39.12 6.61 15.21
CA VAL A 327 37.90 5.86 14.86
C VAL A 327 38.20 4.38 14.72
N ALA A 328 37.30 3.54 15.25
CA ALA A 328 37.28 2.09 15.00
C ALA A 328 35.98 1.72 14.29
N LEU A 329 35.99 1.78 12.96
CA LEU A 329 34.87 1.40 12.10
C LEU A 329 34.75 -0.12 11.98
N ARG A 330 33.55 -0.64 12.20
CA ARG A 330 33.22 -2.07 12.09
C ARG A 330 32.56 -2.35 10.74
N PRO A 331 32.71 -3.56 10.15
CA PRO A 331 32.16 -3.87 8.82
C PRO A 331 30.64 -3.65 8.69
N GLY A 332 29.86 -3.90 9.74
CA GLY A 332 28.42 -3.60 9.75
C GLY A 332 28.06 -2.11 9.85
N GLY A 333 29.03 -1.20 9.68
CA GLY A 333 28.84 0.25 9.65
C GLY A 333 28.77 0.95 11.02
N GLY A 334 28.60 0.22 12.12
CA GLY A 334 28.78 0.77 13.47
C GLY A 334 30.25 1.14 13.74
N PHE A 335 30.51 2.12 14.60
CA PHE A 335 31.88 2.57 14.92
C PHE A 335 31.99 3.12 16.35
N SER A 336 33.22 3.21 16.85
CA SER A 336 33.55 4.03 18.01
C SER A 336 34.46 5.19 17.60
N TYR A 337 34.25 6.38 18.17
CA TYR A 337 35.07 7.56 17.95
C TYR A 337 35.53 8.12 19.30
N THR A 338 36.83 8.34 19.44
CA THR A 338 37.43 8.96 20.62
C THR A 338 38.10 10.28 20.19
N PRO A 339 37.58 11.45 20.58
CA PRO A 339 38.20 12.73 20.29
C PRO A 339 39.60 12.81 20.92
N GLN A 340 40.48 13.61 20.30
CA GLN A 340 41.74 13.99 20.93
C GLN A 340 41.43 14.79 22.21
N PRO A 341 42.16 14.54 23.32
CA PRO A 341 41.89 15.23 24.58
C PRO A 341 41.88 16.75 24.44
N GLY A 342 40.84 17.40 24.94
CA GLY A 342 40.67 18.85 24.91
C GLY A 342 40.32 19.43 23.53
N TYR A 343 40.06 18.61 22.50
CA TYR A 343 39.61 19.09 21.20
C TYR A 343 38.13 19.50 21.21
N THR A 344 37.81 20.58 20.51
CA THR A 344 36.44 20.94 20.12
C THR A 344 36.47 21.49 18.69
N GLY A 345 35.38 21.31 17.96
CA GLY A 345 35.26 21.70 16.57
C GLY A 345 34.99 20.51 15.63
N PRO A 346 34.98 20.77 14.32
CA PRO A 346 34.63 19.76 13.32
C PRO A 346 35.80 18.80 13.08
N ASP A 347 35.51 17.51 13.15
CA ASP A 347 36.38 16.42 12.74
C ASP A 347 35.67 15.57 11.68
N SER A 348 36.41 14.76 10.94
CA SER A 348 35.79 13.95 9.88
C SER A 348 36.63 12.74 9.52
N PHE A 349 35.99 11.61 9.24
CA PHE A 349 36.63 10.46 8.62
C PHE A 349 35.90 10.07 7.34
N SER A 350 36.52 9.25 6.49
CA SER A 350 35.90 8.82 5.24
C SER A 350 35.86 7.30 5.10
N TYR A 351 34.85 6.79 4.41
CA TYR A 351 34.65 5.36 4.20
C TYR A 351 34.10 5.07 2.80
N ARG A 352 34.02 3.78 2.45
CA ARG A 352 33.26 3.27 1.31
C ARG A 352 32.31 2.17 1.77
N ALA A 353 31.12 2.13 1.18
CA ALA A 353 30.27 0.94 1.21
C ALA A 353 30.79 -0.08 0.19
N SER A 354 30.77 -1.37 0.52
CA SER A 354 31.17 -2.45 -0.38
C SER A 354 30.19 -3.61 -0.29
N ASP A 355 29.78 -4.09 -1.46
CA ASP A 355 28.95 -5.29 -1.67
C ASP A 355 29.79 -6.60 -1.65
N GLY A 356 31.12 -6.49 -1.50
CA GLY A 356 32.08 -7.60 -1.56
C GLY A 356 32.72 -7.82 -2.95
N GLU A 357 32.17 -7.26 -4.02
CA GLU A 357 32.72 -7.31 -5.38
C GLU A 357 33.24 -5.95 -5.87
N ALA A 358 32.55 -4.87 -5.50
CA ALA A 358 32.87 -3.48 -5.78
C ALA A 358 32.72 -2.61 -4.51
N SER A 359 33.03 -1.32 -4.66
CA SER A 359 32.87 -0.33 -3.60
C SER A 359 32.30 0.96 -4.15
N SER A 360 31.52 1.66 -3.33
CA SER A 360 30.96 2.97 -3.63
C SER A 360 32.06 4.01 -3.88
N GLY A 361 31.64 5.21 -4.30
CA GLY A 361 32.43 6.42 -4.09
C GLY A 361 32.77 6.64 -2.61
N VAL A 362 33.73 7.52 -2.31
CA VAL A 362 34.07 7.88 -0.93
C VAL A 362 32.91 8.67 -0.32
N ALA A 363 32.42 8.21 0.83
CA ALA A 363 31.47 8.93 1.67
C ALA A 363 32.22 9.53 2.88
N THR A 364 31.78 10.72 3.32
CA THR A 364 32.38 11.45 4.44
C THR A 364 31.46 11.38 5.64
N VAL A 365 32.04 11.12 6.80
CA VAL A 365 31.37 11.25 8.10
C VAL A 365 31.89 12.50 8.78
N GLU A 366 31.02 13.47 9.01
CA GLU A 366 31.33 14.68 9.77
C GLU A 366 30.95 14.48 11.24
N ILE A 367 31.84 14.89 12.15
CA ILE A 367 31.66 14.81 13.60
C ILE A 367 31.89 16.19 14.20
N ASP A 368 30.84 16.78 14.78
CA ASP A 368 31.00 17.99 15.58
C ASP A 368 31.34 17.62 17.04
N VAL A 369 32.59 17.89 17.44
CA VAL A 369 33.06 17.70 18.83
C VAL A 369 32.71 18.93 19.65
N LEU A 370 31.76 18.76 20.56
CA LEU A 370 31.25 19.81 21.42
C LEU A 370 31.96 19.77 22.77
N LEU A 371 32.00 20.89 23.48
CA LEU A 371 32.42 20.88 24.89
C LEU A 371 31.60 19.84 25.66
N PRO A 372 32.17 19.21 26.71
CA PRO A 372 31.50 18.16 27.47
C PRO A 372 30.13 18.69 27.88
N SER A 373 29.09 17.94 27.52
CA SER A 373 27.71 18.34 27.76
C SER A 373 27.47 18.62 29.24
N ILE A 374 27.49 19.89 29.63
CA ILE A 374 26.81 20.39 30.81
C ILE A 374 25.57 21.11 30.28
N LEU A 375 24.54 20.32 29.97
CA LEU A 375 23.21 20.71 29.47
C LEU A 375 23.18 21.61 28.22
N ARG A 376 23.10 21.02 27.01
CA ARG A 376 22.33 21.62 25.91
C ARG A 376 20.86 21.26 26.08
N ASN A 377 19.99 22.27 25.96
CA ASN A 377 18.53 22.21 25.95
C ASN A 377 17.97 20.88 25.38
N GLY A 378 17.22 20.12 26.18
CA GLY A 378 16.70 18.82 25.70
C GLY A 378 15.61 18.13 26.54
N SER A 379 15.37 18.50 27.80
CA SER A 379 14.34 17.81 28.59
C SER A 379 12.89 18.20 28.26
N PHE A 380 12.66 19.26 27.48
CA PHE A 380 11.30 19.68 27.10
C PHE A 380 10.82 19.13 25.75
N GLU A 381 11.72 18.69 24.86
CA GLU A 381 11.38 18.29 23.48
C GLU A 381 11.13 16.78 23.31
N SER A 382 11.53 15.93 24.27
CA SER A 382 11.43 14.47 24.15
C SER A 382 10.09 13.87 24.59
N GLY A 383 9.20 14.66 25.21
CA GLY A 383 7.86 14.21 25.61
C GLY A 383 7.85 13.10 26.68
N ALA A 384 8.97 12.81 27.32
CA ALA A 384 9.04 11.95 28.49
C ALA A 384 8.71 12.77 29.75
N ASP A 385 7.74 12.31 30.53
CA ASP A 385 7.18 13.03 31.67
C ASP A 385 7.73 12.47 32.99
N PRO A 386 8.78 13.08 33.59
CA PRO A 386 9.14 12.82 34.98
C PRO A 386 8.43 13.79 35.96
N TRP A 387 7.44 14.58 35.54
CA TRP A 387 6.87 15.67 36.34
C TRP A 387 5.46 15.30 36.89
N GLN A 388 5.30 15.25 38.21
CA GLN A 388 4.00 15.22 38.90
C GLN A 388 3.96 16.40 39.89
N THR A 389 2.92 17.24 40.05
CA THR A 389 1.54 17.34 39.55
C THR A 389 1.14 18.83 39.50
N GLY A 390 0.43 19.30 38.46
CA GLY A 390 -0.20 20.64 38.43
C GLY A 390 0.15 21.50 37.21
N LEU A 391 1.21 21.14 36.48
CA LEU A 391 1.66 21.84 35.28
C LEU A 391 0.82 21.50 34.04
N ARG A 392 0.41 22.51 33.26
CA ARG A 392 -0.18 22.30 31.93
C ARG A 392 0.84 22.64 30.85
N ASN A 393 1.11 21.67 29.95
CA ASN A 393 1.84 21.93 28.71
C ASN A 393 1.00 22.85 27.81
N VAL A 394 1.54 24.00 27.41
CA VAL A 394 0.92 24.85 26.39
C VAL A 394 1.44 24.42 25.02
N VAL A 395 0.54 23.92 24.17
CA VAL A 395 0.89 23.44 22.82
C VAL A 395 1.33 24.61 21.93
N ARG A 396 2.30 24.35 21.05
CA ARG A 396 2.80 25.24 19.99
C ARG A 396 1.61 25.85 19.21
N GLY A 397 1.43 27.17 19.26
CA GLY A 397 0.36 27.89 18.52
C GLY A 397 -0.53 28.84 19.34
N GLY A 398 -0.30 29.00 20.65
CA GLY A 398 -0.92 30.06 21.46
C GLY A 398 -0.27 31.44 21.29
N ILE A 399 -0.88 32.48 21.86
CA ILE A 399 -0.46 33.91 21.76
C ILE A 399 0.90 34.18 22.45
N TYR A 400 1.46 33.20 23.15
CA TYR A 400 2.74 33.29 23.86
C TYR A 400 3.84 32.59 23.06
N GLN A 401 4.70 33.35 22.37
CA GLN A 401 5.83 32.80 21.61
C GLN A 401 7.15 33.02 22.37
N PRO A 402 7.87 31.95 22.75
CA PRO A 402 9.23 32.07 23.26
C PRO A 402 10.20 32.48 22.14
N THR A 403 11.27 33.18 22.50
CA THR A 403 12.24 33.77 21.56
C THR A 403 13.13 32.75 20.85
N ASP A 404 13.15 31.50 21.33
CA ASP A 404 14.02 30.41 20.89
C ASP A 404 13.27 29.15 20.43
N GLY A 405 11.94 29.21 20.28
CA GLY A 405 11.13 28.15 19.67
C GLY A 405 10.86 26.91 20.55
N ALA A 406 11.09 27.00 21.86
CA ALA A 406 10.82 25.95 22.85
C ALA A 406 9.32 25.77 23.18
N ARG A 407 8.97 24.68 23.89
CA ARG A 407 7.65 24.50 24.53
C ARG A 407 7.54 25.36 25.80
N LEU A 408 6.35 25.93 26.03
CA LEU A 408 6.03 26.85 27.13
C LEU A 408 5.30 26.10 28.26
N LEU A 409 5.73 26.29 29.51
CA LEU A 409 5.03 25.79 30.69
C LEU A 409 4.18 26.91 31.27
N GLU A 410 2.88 26.67 31.49
CA GLU A 410 1.99 27.64 32.14
C GLU A 410 1.56 27.14 33.51
N PHE A 411 1.62 28.05 34.48
CA PHE A 411 1.03 27.88 35.82
C PHE A 411 -0.15 28.84 35.99
N GLN A 412 -1.26 28.35 36.53
CA GLN A 412 -2.42 29.18 36.88
C GLN A 412 -2.56 29.27 38.40
N SER A 413 -2.70 30.49 38.91
CA SER A 413 -2.80 30.81 40.35
C SER A 413 -3.96 30.13 41.11
N THR A 414 -4.94 29.55 40.41
CA THR A 414 -6.06 28.81 41.03
C THR A 414 -5.69 27.42 41.55
N ASP A 415 -4.48 26.93 41.25
CA ASP A 415 -4.01 25.65 41.77
C ASP A 415 -3.53 25.84 43.22
N ASP A 416 -4.40 25.50 44.16
CA ASP A 416 -4.28 25.64 45.62
C ASP A 416 -3.23 24.72 46.28
N ARG A 417 -2.17 24.34 45.55
CA ARG A 417 -1.06 23.53 46.07
C ARG A 417 0.20 24.38 46.21
N SER A 418 0.49 24.69 47.47
CA SER A 418 1.69 25.31 48.01
C SER A 418 3.01 25.04 47.25
N GLY A 419 3.57 26.08 46.64
CA GLY A 419 4.98 26.46 46.83
C GLY A 419 6.08 25.81 45.99
N GLN A 420 5.80 24.88 45.07
CA GLN A 420 6.83 24.33 44.16
C GLN A 420 6.39 24.50 42.71
N LEU A 421 7.17 25.26 41.91
CA LEU A 421 6.90 25.43 40.47
C LEU A 421 7.72 24.45 39.63
N ILE A 422 9.02 24.33 39.84
CA ILE A 422 9.88 23.45 39.01
C ILE A 422 10.99 22.85 39.88
N TYR A 423 11.28 21.56 39.77
CA TYR A 423 12.42 20.87 40.38
C TYR A 423 13.26 20.11 39.34
N GLN A 424 14.50 20.53 39.07
CA GLN A 424 15.39 19.84 38.13
C GLN A 424 16.72 19.50 38.77
N SER A 425 17.24 18.30 38.51
CA SER A 425 18.59 17.91 38.91
C SER A 425 19.48 17.79 37.68
N CYS A 426 20.73 18.20 37.81
CA CYS A 426 21.76 17.99 36.79
C CYS A 426 23.02 17.44 37.41
N GLU A 427 23.81 16.73 36.61
CA GLU A 427 25.16 16.38 36.98
C GLU A 427 26.07 17.60 36.86
N THR A 428 26.93 17.79 37.86
CA THR A 428 27.84 18.93 37.95
C THR A 428 29.19 18.47 38.45
N ASP A 429 30.27 19.09 38.02
CA ASP A 429 31.61 18.80 38.53
C ASP A 429 31.88 19.60 39.82
N PRO A 430 32.19 18.93 40.95
CA PRO A 430 32.51 19.62 42.19
C PRO A 430 33.64 20.64 42.01
N GLY A 431 33.40 21.89 42.38
CA GLY A 431 34.37 22.98 42.32
C GLY A 431 34.37 23.79 41.03
N GLN A 432 33.60 23.40 40.01
CA GLN A 432 33.39 24.21 38.80
C GLN A 432 32.32 25.28 38.99
N SER A 433 32.43 26.37 38.23
CA SER A 433 31.48 27.47 38.23
C SER A 433 30.51 27.34 37.07
N TYR A 434 29.23 27.60 37.33
CA TYR A 434 28.12 27.42 36.41
C TYR A 434 27.23 28.66 36.43
N THR A 435 26.49 28.86 35.34
CA THR A 435 25.44 29.87 35.23
C THR A 435 24.13 29.18 34.88
N LEU A 436 23.14 29.27 35.77
CA LEU A 436 21.76 28.91 35.45
C LEU A 436 21.09 30.13 34.81
N SER A 437 20.57 29.99 33.59
CA SER A 437 19.79 31.04 32.92
C SER A 437 18.43 30.50 32.49
N PHE A 438 17.38 31.29 32.69
CA PHE A 438 16.05 30.99 32.20
C PHE A 438 15.28 32.29 31.89
N ASP A 439 14.35 32.21 30.94
CA ASP A 439 13.41 33.28 30.66
C ASP A 439 12.09 33.00 31.38
N ILE A 440 11.50 34.04 31.98
CA ILE A 440 10.26 33.94 32.74
C ILE A 440 9.37 35.15 32.50
N ALA A 441 8.06 34.95 32.46
CA ALA A 441 7.09 36.04 32.39
C ALA A 441 5.92 35.84 33.35
N VAL A 442 5.31 36.96 33.77
CA VAL A 442 4.07 36.95 34.55
C VAL A 442 3.00 37.69 33.76
N CYS A 443 1.93 36.98 33.44
CA CYS A 443 0.71 37.56 32.90
C CYS A 443 -0.29 37.73 34.04
N SER A 444 -0.43 38.95 34.51
CA SER A 444 -1.29 39.30 35.64
C SER A 444 -2.10 40.55 35.30
N SER A 445 -3.33 40.60 35.83
CA SER A 445 -4.15 41.83 35.75
C SER A 445 -3.85 42.80 36.91
N SER A 446 -3.05 42.36 37.87
CA SER A 446 -2.62 43.12 39.03
C SER A 446 -1.35 43.92 38.74
N THR A 447 -1.32 45.18 39.18
CA THR A 447 -0.10 46.01 39.18
C THR A 447 0.74 45.81 40.44
N SER A 448 0.36 44.87 41.32
CA SER A 448 1.11 44.55 42.53
C SER A 448 2.42 43.83 42.14
N PRO A 449 3.54 44.12 42.81
CA PRO A 449 4.79 43.42 42.55
C PRO A 449 4.67 41.93 42.88
N HIS A 450 5.09 41.07 41.96
CA HIS A 450 5.17 39.63 42.17
C HIS A 450 6.60 39.24 42.54
N SER A 451 6.75 38.25 43.42
CA SER A 451 8.04 37.74 43.85
C SER A 451 8.14 36.22 43.70
N MET A 452 9.25 35.78 43.15
CA MET A 452 9.62 34.37 43.05
C MET A 452 10.98 34.15 43.69
N GLU A 453 11.23 32.92 44.10
CA GLU A 453 12.48 32.48 44.73
C GLU A 453 13.04 31.31 43.93
N VAL A 454 14.32 31.42 43.56
CA VAL A 454 15.11 30.26 43.13
C VAL A 454 15.84 29.73 44.35
N SER A 455 15.61 28.48 44.70
CA SER A 455 16.39 27.77 45.72
C SER A 455 17.27 26.70 45.07
N MET A 456 18.52 26.64 45.53
CA MET A 456 19.49 25.62 45.09
C MET A 456 19.82 24.65 46.21
N HIS A 457 19.78 23.37 45.87
CA HIS A 457 20.03 22.27 46.78
C HIS A 457 21.14 21.38 46.21
N HIS A 458 22.14 21.06 47.04
CA HIS A 458 23.16 20.07 46.71
C HIS A 458 22.86 18.77 47.45
N PHE A 459 22.99 17.62 46.79
CA PHE A 459 22.90 16.31 47.41
C PHE A 459 24.29 15.68 47.48
N LEU A 460 24.64 15.09 48.62
CA LEU A 460 25.82 14.24 48.72
C LEU A 460 25.46 12.84 48.19
N PRO A 461 26.38 12.14 47.49
CA PRO A 461 26.11 10.80 47.01
C PRO A 461 25.73 9.86 48.16
N GLY A 462 24.53 9.25 48.09
CA GLY A 462 24.09 8.20 49.02
C GLY A 462 23.30 8.65 50.26
N PHE A 463 22.86 9.91 50.38
CA PHE A 463 21.96 10.34 51.46
C PHE A 463 20.78 11.19 50.94
N ASP A 464 19.56 10.88 51.38
CA ASP A 464 18.32 11.65 51.09
C ASP A 464 18.15 12.91 51.97
N TYR A 465 19.19 13.37 52.66
CA TYR A 465 19.11 14.56 53.51
C TYR A 465 19.73 15.79 52.83
N LEU A 466 18.93 16.87 52.78
CA LEU A 466 19.29 18.22 52.33
C LEU A 466 20.59 18.70 52.99
N ALA A 467 21.68 18.79 52.24
CA ALA A 467 22.91 19.42 52.69
C ALA A 467 22.81 20.95 52.57
N GLY A 468 21.86 21.56 53.29
CA GLY A 468 21.74 23.01 53.48
C GLY A 468 21.40 23.85 52.24
N LEU A 469 20.50 24.81 52.40
CA LEU A 469 20.26 25.87 51.41
C LEU A 469 21.59 26.52 51.02
N THR A 470 21.99 26.40 49.75
CA THR A 470 23.25 27.01 49.30
C THR A 470 23.02 28.37 48.65
N PHE A 471 21.80 28.64 48.19
CA PHE A 471 21.41 29.90 47.57
C PHE A 471 19.88 30.03 47.56
N SER A 472 19.39 31.20 47.96
CA SER A 472 17.99 31.63 47.81
C SER A 472 18.02 33.11 47.46
N GLU A 473 17.50 33.46 46.29
CA GLU A 473 17.35 34.84 45.88
C GLU A 473 15.92 35.14 45.44
N PRO A 474 15.21 36.01 46.17
CA PRO A 474 13.95 36.53 45.69
C PRO A 474 14.19 37.51 44.55
N PHE A 475 13.39 37.43 43.49
CA PHE A 475 13.41 38.40 42.40
C PHE A 475 12.02 38.93 42.09
N GLY A 476 11.95 40.23 41.81
CA GLY A 476 10.73 40.89 41.38
C GLY A 476 10.42 40.59 39.92
N LEU A 477 9.12 40.48 39.61
CA LEU A 477 8.59 40.34 38.27
C LEU A 477 7.69 41.54 37.95
N ALA A 478 7.89 42.17 36.79
CA ALA A 478 6.99 43.19 36.28
C ALA A 478 5.71 42.53 35.74
N SER A 479 4.53 43.05 36.11
CA SER A 479 3.23 42.43 35.81
C SER A 479 2.37 43.15 34.78
N TYR A 480 2.90 44.15 34.07
CA TYR A 480 2.08 44.96 33.18
C TYR A 480 2.29 44.61 31.70
N GLY A 481 1.35 43.86 31.14
CA GLY A 481 1.25 43.56 29.71
C GLY A 481 -0.02 42.76 29.44
N GLY A 482 -0.85 43.20 28.49
CA GLY A 482 -1.99 42.41 28.03
C GLY A 482 -1.54 41.05 27.48
N VAL A 483 -2.52 40.16 27.24
CA VAL A 483 -2.37 38.75 26.86
C VAL A 483 -1.43 38.52 25.66
N ASP A 484 -1.21 39.55 24.83
CA ASP A 484 -0.50 39.46 23.55
C ASP A 484 1.01 39.79 23.63
N ALA A 485 1.52 40.29 24.76
CA ALA A 485 2.94 40.65 24.92
C ALA A 485 3.42 40.47 26.38
N PRO A 486 3.67 39.22 26.82
CA PRO A 486 4.23 38.98 28.15
C PRO A 486 5.59 39.69 28.33
N PRO A 487 5.86 40.33 29.49
CA PRO A 487 7.14 40.98 29.75
C PRO A 487 8.19 39.92 30.12
N TRP A 488 8.71 39.22 29.11
CA TRP A 488 9.79 38.24 29.29
C TRP A 488 11.01 38.87 29.97
N MET A 489 11.50 38.21 31.01
CA MET A 489 12.71 38.59 31.70
C MET A 489 13.66 37.41 31.75
N ARG A 490 14.89 37.63 31.30
CA ARG A 490 15.97 36.68 31.54
C ARG A 490 16.47 36.83 32.97
N LYS A 491 16.51 35.72 33.70
CA LYS A 491 17.20 35.62 34.98
C LYS A 491 18.42 34.75 34.83
N SER A 492 19.47 35.08 35.56
CA SER A 492 20.73 34.35 35.52
C SER A 492 21.37 34.33 36.90
N PHE A 493 21.76 33.15 37.33
CA PHE A 493 22.31 32.90 38.65
C PHE A 493 23.63 32.15 38.51
N ASN A 494 24.71 32.76 38.98
CA ASN A 494 26.02 32.13 38.99
C ASN A 494 26.19 31.33 40.27
N PHE A 495 26.63 30.09 40.16
CA PHE A 495 26.90 29.24 41.31
C PHE A 495 28.17 28.43 41.10
N ARG A 496 28.75 27.96 42.20
CA ARG A 496 29.86 27.02 42.18
C ARG A 496 29.37 25.67 42.69
N ALA A 497 29.42 24.63 41.86
CA ALA A 497 28.91 23.33 42.23
C ALA A 497 29.73 22.75 43.39
N LYS A 498 29.04 22.16 44.36
CA LYS A 498 29.68 21.52 45.52
C LYS A 498 29.62 20.00 45.50
N ALA A 499 28.86 19.41 44.57
CA ALA A 499 28.63 17.98 44.48
C ALA A 499 28.52 17.54 43.02
N SER A 500 28.55 16.22 42.81
CA SER A 500 28.39 15.59 41.49
C SER A 500 26.99 15.77 40.90
N THR A 501 26.03 16.20 41.73
CA THR A 501 24.65 16.46 41.34
C THR A 501 24.15 17.73 42.04
N THR A 502 23.59 18.65 41.26
CA THR A 502 23.00 19.90 41.75
C THR A 502 21.54 19.97 41.34
N SER A 503 20.66 20.31 42.27
CA SER A 503 19.23 20.44 42.03
C SER A 503 18.76 21.87 42.20
N PHE A 504 17.88 22.31 41.31
CA PHE A 504 17.28 23.63 41.30
C PHE A 504 15.79 23.50 41.57
N GLN A 505 15.29 24.38 42.42
CA GLN A 505 13.88 24.53 42.67
C GLN A 505 13.46 25.97 42.44
N LEU A 506 12.42 26.16 41.64
CA LEU A 506 11.75 27.44 41.46
C LEU A 506 10.46 27.44 42.28
N SER A 507 10.27 28.44 43.13
CA SER A 507 9.15 28.54 44.06
C SER A 507 8.52 29.94 44.00
N HIS A 508 7.20 30.02 44.11
CA HIS A 508 6.51 31.31 44.19
C HIS A 508 6.43 31.75 45.65
N VAL A 509 6.71 33.03 45.89
CA VAL A 509 6.85 33.58 47.24
C VAL A 509 5.63 34.42 47.61
N SER A 510 5.24 35.39 46.77
CA SER A 510 4.06 36.23 47.04
C SER A 510 3.63 37.08 45.83
N GLY A 511 2.36 37.47 45.80
CA GLY A 511 1.81 38.49 44.88
C GLY A 511 0.83 37.98 43.82
N LEU A 512 0.67 36.66 43.64
CA LEU A 512 -0.32 36.10 42.71
C LEU A 512 -1.75 36.22 43.24
N SER A 513 -2.65 36.71 42.38
CA SER A 513 -4.10 36.71 42.55
C SER A 513 -4.75 35.62 41.69
N PRO A 514 -5.96 35.11 42.02
CA PRO A 514 -6.64 34.12 41.19
C PRO A 514 -6.79 34.60 39.74
N GLY A 515 -6.31 33.81 38.78
CA GLY A 515 -6.32 34.13 37.35
C GLY A 515 -4.98 34.62 36.78
N ASP A 516 -3.99 34.91 37.63
CA ASP A 516 -2.62 35.21 37.17
C ASP A 516 -1.92 33.96 36.63
N ARG A 517 -1.04 34.17 35.65
CA ARG A 517 -0.28 33.13 34.95
C ARG A 517 1.22 33.39 35.00
N ILE A 518 2.01 32.35 35.25
CA ILE A 518 3.47 32.37 35.12
C ILE A 518 3.86 31.49 33.94
N LEU A 519 4.74 32.01 33.08
CA LEU A 519 5.24 31.39 31.86
C LEU A 519 6.75 31.20 31.90
#